data_AF-A0A1G5FUL4-F1
#
_entry.id   AF-A0A1G5FUL4-F1
#
_cell.length_a   1.000
_cell.length_b   1.000
_cell.length_c   1.000
_cell.angle_alpha   90.00
_cell.angle_beta   90.00
_cell.angle_gamma   90.00
#
_symmetry.space_group_name_H-M   'P 1'
#
loop_
_entity.id
_entity.type
_entity.pdbx_description
1 polymer ?
#
loop_
_entity_poly.entity_id
_entity_poly.type
_entity_poly.pdbx_seq_one_letter_code
_entity_poly.pdbx_strand_id
1 'polypeptide(L)'
;MKKILNNRVKNKHKGFTLVELIVVLVILAILAAILVPTLLGYIQQARSKKDLRNAKALMDATQAAFVELYSVNGDVQAGHQLVPNDKSVLTSGQNKGKSNPNGDQDLSGTVFADEILKLVDFPKDKNGKYDKPYIFMVAAGSNATGTRMSQYDKFTLYYAMYMETKNSKPWYYYNGEWTTVNPTNKQMLFDKTDLNRVKDGPLKGKQLQYYVIVNKPNWSLMSGTFWNEIKKISD
;
A
#
# COMPACT_ATOMS: atom_id res chain seq x y z
N MET A 1 50.19 77.50 -20.01
CA MET A 1 49.44 76.96 -18.86
C MET A 1 48.32 76.04 -19.38
N LYS A 2 48.29 74.78 -18.95
CA LYS A 2 47.38 73.72 -19.44
C LYS A 2 45.96 73.90 -18.88
N LYS A 3 44.95 73.90 -19.76
CA LYS A 3 43.53 73.87 -19.42
C LYS A 3 43.12 72.41 -19.22
N ILE A 4 42.87 71.99 -17.98
CA ILE A 4 42.41 70.64 -17.64
C ILE A 4 40.89 70.61 -17.82
N LEU A 5 40.43 70.03 -18.93
CA LEU A 5 39.02 69.74 -19.18
C LEU A 5 38.65 68.45 -18.45
N ASN A 6 37.87 68.58 -17.37
CA ASN A 6 37.38 67.48 -16.57
C ASN A 6 36.10 66.92 -17.20
N ASN A 7 36.23 65.88 -18.04
CA ASN A 7 35.12 65.21 -18.71
C ASN A 7 34.43 64.25 -17.72
N ARG A 8 33.43 64.73 -16.97
CA ARG A 8 32.57 63.84 -16.15
C ARG A 8 31.63 63.08 -17.08
N VAL A 9 31.95 61.82 -17.36
CA VAL A 9 31.01 60.86 -17.94
C VAL A 9 29.83 60.73 -16.98
N LYS A 10 28.70 61.35 -17.31
CA LYS A 10 27.44 61.17 -16.59
C LYS A 10 26.92 59.76 -16.90
N ASN A 11 27.31 58.78 -16.09
CA ASN A 11 26.64 57.49 -16.07
C ASN A 11 25.19 57.72 -15.64
N LYS A 12 24.27 57.78 -16.61
CA LYS A 12 22.83 57.73 -16.36
C LYS A 12 22.50 56.33 -15.86
N HIS A 13 22.69 56.10 -14.56
CA HIS A 13 22.12 54.93 -13.90
C HIS A 13 20.58 55.11 -13.91
N LYS A 14 19.93 54.53 -14.91
CA LYS A 14 18.47 54.32 -14.89
C LYS A 14 18.20 53.29 -13.80
N GLY A 15 17.94 53.76 -12.59
CA GLY A 15 17.47 52.91 -11.49
C GLY A 15 16.06 52.41 -11.78
N PHE A 16 15.80 51.15 -11.41
CA PHE A 16 14.46 50.57 -11.42
C PHE A 16 13.57 51.38 -10.47
N THR A 17 12.34 51.72 -10.89
CA THR A 17 11.42 52.44 -10.00
C THR A 17 10.77 51.47 -9.01
N LEU A 18 10.49 51.94 -7.79
CA LEU A 18 9.74 51.14 -6.81
C LEU A 18 8.36 50.73 -7.34
N VAL A 19 7.77 51.60 -8.17
CA VAL A 19 6.47 51.35 -8.80
C VAL A 19 6.54 50.15 -9.76
N GLU A 20 7.56 50.08 -10.62
CA GLU A 20 7.75 48.93 -11.52
C GLU A 20 7.89 47.62 -10.74
N LEU A 21 8.57 47.63 -9.59
CA LEU A 21 8.72 46.44 -8.75
C LEU A 21 7.38 46.01 -8.12
N ILE A 22 6.60 46.96 -7.61
CA ILE A 22 5.31 46.67 -6.95
C ILE A 22 4.31 46.07 -7.95
N VAL A 23 4.23 46.61 -9.18
CA VAL A 23 3.32 46.07 -10.21
C VAL A 23 3.66 44.63 -10.54
N VAL A 24 4.95 44.30 -10.67
CA VAL A 24 5.40 42.92 -10.92
C VAL A 24 5.03 42.00 -9.76
N LEU A 25 5.26 42.42 -8.51
CA LEU A 25 4.91 41.64 -7.33
C LEU A 25 3.39 41.40 -7.22
N VAL A 26 2.57 42.38 -7.57
CA VAL A 26 1.11 42.23 -7.60
C VAL A 26 0.69 41.19 -8.63
N ILE A 27 1.25 41.23 -9.84
CA ILE A 27 0.94 40.22 -10.88
C ILE A 27 1.40 38.83 -10.43
N LEU A 28 2.61 38.70 -9.87
CA LEU A 28 3.12 37.43 -9.33
C LEU A 28 2.25 36.89 -8.20
N ALA A 29 1.75 37.76 -7.32
CA ALA A 29 0.85 37.37 -6.24
C ALA A 29 -0.48 36.82 -6.77
N ILE A 30 -1.08 37.46 -7.77
CA ILE A 30 -2.32 37.00 -8.41
C ILE A 30 -2.11 35.64 -9.10
N LEU A 31 -1.01 35.49 -9.84
CA LEU A 31 -0.68 34.22 -10.51
C LEU A 31 -0.45 33.09 -9.49
N ALA A 32 0.32 33.37 -8.45
CA ALA A 32 0.59 32.39 -7.39
C ALA A 32 -0.69 31.95 -6.67
N ALA A 33 -1.62 32.87 -6.41
CA ALA A 33 -2.87 32.58 -5.73
C ALA A 33 -3.74 31.55 -6.48
N ILE A 34 -3.73 31.56 -7.82
CA ILE A 34 -4.50 30.62 -8.65
C ILE A 34 -3.70 29.32 -8.89
N LEU A 35 -2.38 29.43 -9.06
CA LEU A 35 -1.51 28.30 -9.42
C LEU A 35 -1.27 27.33 -8.25
N VAL A 36 -1.10 27.82 -7.02
CA VAL A 36 -0.80 26.98 -5.86
C VAL A 36 -1.88 25.92 -5.59
N PRO A 37 -3.19 26.25 -5.47
CA PRO A 37 -4.21 25.24 -5.19
C PRO A 37 -4.36 24.21 -6.32
N THR A 38 -4.24 24.63 -7.58
CA THR A 38 -4.34 23.73 -8.74
C THR A 38 -3.18 22.74 -8.79
N LEU A 39 -1.95 23.23 -8.57
CA LEU A 39 -0.75 22.40 -8.49
C LEU A 39 -0.85 21.37 -7.35
N LEU A 40 -1.30 21.79 -6.16
CA LEU A 40 -1.51 20.88 -5.03
C LEU A 40 -2.52 19.77 -5.36
N GLY A 41 -3.61 20.11 -6.06
CA GLY A 41 -4.58 19.12 -6.55
C GLY A 41 -3.96 18.10 -7.51
N TYR A 42 -3.15 18.55 -8.47
CA TYR A 42 -2.46 17.63 -9.39
C TYR A 42 -1.45 16.72 -8.69
N ILE A 43 -0.71 17.26 -7.70
CA ILE A 43 0.22 16.46 -6.90
C ILE A 43 -0.54 15.37 -6.13
N GLN A 44 -1.70 15.69 -5.54
CA GLN A 44 -2.52 14.69 -4.83
C GLN A 44 -3.05 13.61 -5.77
N GLN A 45 -3.52 13.97 -6.97
CA GLN A 45 -3.96 13.00 -7.98
C GLN A 45 -2.82 12.11 -8.46
N ALA A 46 -1.64 12.68 -8.71
CA ALA A 46 -0.45 11.92 -9.13
C ALA A 46 -0.02 10.93 -8.03
N ARG A 47 -0.04 11.37 -6.76
CA ARG A 47 0.21 10.49 -5.60
C ARG A 47 -0.82 9.36 -5.52
N SER A 48 -2.11 9.67 -5.63
CA SER A 48 -3.17 8.65 -5.59
C SER A 48 -3.03 7.61 -6.71
N LYS A 49 -2.70 8.04 -7.93
CA LYS A 49 -2.44 7.14 -9.07
C LYS A 49 -1.18 6.29 -8.87
N LYS A 50 -0.14 6.86 -8.28
CA LYS A 50 1.08 6.13 -7.90
C LYS A 50 0.78 5.06 -6.85
N ASP A 51 0.02 5.41 -5.81
CA ASP A 51 -0.38 4.48 -4.75
C ASP A 51 -1.18 3.31 -5.32
N LEU A 52 -2.14 3.58 -6.20
CA LEU A 52 -2.91 2.53 -6.89
C LEU A 52 -2.01 1.62 -7.74
N ARG A 53 -1.06 2.20 -8.49
CA ARG A 53 -0.10 1.42 -9.29
C ARG A 53 0.75 0.51 -8.41
N ASN A 54 1.25 1.03 -7.30
CA ASN A 54 2.05 0.28 -6.35
C ASN A 54 1.24 -0.84 -5.69
N ALA A 55 0.00 -0.56 -5.32
CA ALA A 55 -0.92 -1.55 -4.75
C ALA A 55 -1.19 -2.70 -5.73
N LYS A 56 -1.43 -2.39 -7.02
CA LYS A 56 -1.58 -3.37 -8.10
C LYS A 56 -0.33 -4.23 -8.25
N ALA A 57 0.83 -3.59 -8.39
CA ALA A 57 2.10 -4.29 -8.56
C ALA A 57 2.39 -5.26 -7.40
N LEU A 58 2.13 -4.82 -6.16
CA LEU A 58 2.26 -5.68 -4.98
C LEU A 58 1.27 -6.84 -4.98
N MET A 59 0.02 -6.59 -5.36
CA MET A 59 -0.98 -7.65 -5.45
C MET A 59 -0.61 -8.68 -6.52
N ASP A 60 -0.17 -8.24 -7.70
CA ASP A 60 0.26 -9.12 -8.79
C ASP A 60 1.49 -9.94 -8.38
N ALA A 61 2.48 -9.30 -7.74
CA ALA A 61 3.65 -9.99 -7.20
C ALA A 61 3.27 -11.04 -6.13
N THR A 62 2.33 -10.70 -5.25
CA THR A 62 1.86 -11.63 -4.22
C THR A 62 1.08 -12.79 -4.86
N GLN A 63 0.24 -12.51 -5.85
CA GLN A 63 -0.50 -13.55 -6.57
C GLN A 63 0.45 -14.51 -7.28
N ALA A 64 1.50 -14.00 -7.92
CA ALA A 64 2.54 -14.81 -8.54
C ALA A 64 3.24 -15.72 -7.50
N ALA A 65 3.60 -15.17 -6.34
CA ALA A 65 4.22 -15.95 -5.26
C ALA A 65 3.29 -17.05 -4.71
N PHE A 66 1.98 -16.79 -4.60
CA PHE A 66 1.01 -17.82 -4.21
C PHE A 66 0.86 -18.91 -5.28
N VAL A 67 0.89 -18.56 -6.57
CA VAL A 67 0.86 -19.55 -7.67
C VAL A 67 2.12 -20.41 -7.67
N GLU A 68 3.29 -19.82 -7.42
CA GLU A 68 4.54 -20.58 -7.29
C GLU A 68 4.45 -21.58 -6.12
N LEU A 69 3.93 -21.13 -4.96
CA LEU A 69 3.69 -22.03 -3.82
C LEU A 69 2.73 -23.16 -4.19
N TYR A 70 1.67 -22.90 -4.95
CA TYR A 70 0.78 -23.96 -5.42
C TYR A 70 1.51 -24.95 -6.34
N SER A 71 2.32 -24.45 -7.27
CA SER A 71 3.08 -25.29 -8.21
C SER A 71 4.09 -26.19 -7.50
N VAL A 72 4.73 -25.70 -6.43
CA VAL A 72 5.73 -26.46 -5.67
C VAL A 72 5.07 -27.43 -4.68
N ASN A 73 3.98 -27.02 -4.03
CA ASN A 73 3.36 -27.80 -2.96
C ASN A 73 2.25 -28.74 -3.46
N GLY A 74 1.67 -28.50 -4.63
CA GLY A 74 0.46 -29.19 -5.08
C GLY A 74 -0.66 -29.11 -4.04
N ASP A 75 -1.27 -30.26 -3.74
CA ASP A 75 -2.37 -30.35 -2.80
C ASP A 75 -1.90 -30.23 -1.35
N VAL A 76 -2.26 -29.12 -0.69
CA VAL A 76 -1.93 -28.89 0.73
C VAL A 76 -3.03 -29.46 1.64
N GLN A 77 -2.61 -30.12 2.72
CA GLN A 77 -3.51 -30.63 3.76
C GLN A 77 -4.22 -29.49 4.50
N ALA A 78 -5.49 -29.67 4.80
CA ALA A 78 -6.26 -28.68 5.56
C ALA A 78 -5.71 -28.53 6.99
N GLY A 79 -5.67 -27.30 7.48
CA GLY A 79 -5.12 -26.93 8.79
C GLY A 79 -3.61 -26.69 8.80
N HIS A 80 -2.94 -26.77 7.66
CA HIS A 80 -1.52 -26.44 7.51
C HIS A 80 -1.31 -25.03 6.96
N GLN A 81 -0.19 -24.44 7.33
CA GLN A 81 0.20 -23.12 6.84
C GLN A 81 0.55 -23.16 5.33
N LEU A 82 -0.06 -22.27 4.54
CA LEU A 82 0.21 -22.18 3.09
C LEU A 82 1.52 -21.45 2.78
N VAL A 83 1.84 -20.41 3.57
CA VAL A 83 3.00 -19.53 3.35
C VAL A 83 3.90 -19.59 4.57
N PRO A 84 5.19 -19.95 4.46
CA PRO A 84 6.10 -20.01 5.61
C PRO A 84 6.22 -18.67 6.36
N ASN A 85 6.13 -18.68 7.69
CA ASN A 85 6.41 -17.52 8.55
C ASN A 85 7.86 -17.52 9.08
N ASP A 86 8.77 -18.18 8.36
CA ASP A 86 10.19 -18.26 8.72
C ASP A 86 10.95 -17.08 8.08
N LYS A 87 11.86 -16.49 8.85
CA LYS A 87 12.75 -15.41 8.42
C LYS A 87 13.94 -15.89 7.59
N SER A 88 14.11 -17.20 7.44
CA SER A 88 15.29 -17.78 6.80
C SER A 88 15.04 -18.71 5.62
N VAL A 89 13.77 -18.99 5.26
CA VAL A 89 13.49 -20.08 4.32
C VAL A 89 12.31 -19.77 3.38
N LEU A 90 12.57 -19.83 2.06
CA LEU A 90 11.57 -19.92 0.98
C LEU A 90 11.36 -21.39 0.58
N THR A 91 10.98 -22.26 1.52
CA THR A 91 10.71 -23.67 1.20
C THR A 91 9.28 -24.01 1.51
N SER A 92 8.69 -24.78 0.59
CA SER A 92 7.43 -25.51 0.70
C SER A 92 6.98 -25.83 2.13
N GLY A 93 5.88 -25.22 2.55
CA GLY A 93 5.18 -25.48 3.81
C GLY A 93 4.40 -26.80 3.83
N GLN A 94 4.84 -27.85 3.12
CA GLN A 94 4.05 -29.07 3.06
C GLN A 94 3.76 -29.68 4.44
N ASN A 95 4.55 -29.38 5.48
CA ASN A 95 4.32 -29.90 6.84
C ASN A 95 4.82 -29.00 8.00
N LYS A 96 4.92 -27.67 7.84
CA LYS A 96 5.40 -26.82 8.95
C LYS A 96 4.24 -26.09 9.65
N GLY A 97 3.75 -26.73 10.72
CA GLY A 97 2.90 -26.11 11.74
C GLY A 97 1.40 -26.20 11.46
N LYS A 98 0.61 -26.38 12.53
CA LYS A 98 -0.84 -26.17 12.48
C LYS A 98 -1.07 -24.67 12.28
N SER A 99 -1.76 -24.28 11.21
CA SER A 99 -2.39 -22.97 11.17
C SER A 99 -3.47 -22.95 12.26
N ASN A 100 -3.62 -21.84 12.99
CA ASN A 100 -4.91 -21.58 13.60
C ASN A 100 -5.93 -21.61 12.45
N PRO A 101 -6.96 -22.49 12.46
CA PRO A 101 -7.82 -22.73 11.30
C PRO A 101 -8.41 -21.42 10.73
N ASN A 102 -8.72 -20.45 11.60
CA ASN A 102 -9.22 -19.14 11.20
C ASN A 102 -8.16 -18.03 11.35
N GLY A 103 -6.91 -18.38 11.64
CA GLY A 103 -5.88 -17.44 12.05
C GLY A 103 -5.20 -16.77 10.88
N ASP A 104 -5.39 -15.47 10.79
CA ASP A 104 -4.65 -14.60 9.89
C ASP A 104 -3.15 -14.68 10.19
N GLN A 105 -2.35 -14.56 9.14
CA GLN A 105 -0.91 -14.72 9.20
C GLN A 105 -0.24 -13.35 9.11
N ASP A 106 0.58 -13.02 10.11
CA ASP A 106 1.54 -11.92 9.97
C ASP A 106 2.81 -12.47 9.34
N LEU A 107 3.09 -12.07 8.11
CA LEU A 107 4.27 -12.43 7.34
C LEU A 107 5.29 -11.29 7.27
N SER A 108 5.05 -10.19 8.00
CA SER A 108 5.92 -9.02 7.92
C SER A 108 7.33 -9.33 8.41
N GLY A 109 8.32 -8.98 7.59
CA GLY A 109 9.73 -9.26 7.85
C GLY A 109 10.14 -10.74 7.70
N THR A 110 9.32 -11.55 7.03
CA THR A 110 9.71 -12.88 6.54
C THR A 110 10.38 -12.79 5.17
N VAL A 111 11.07 -13.85 4.75
CA VAL A 111 11.68 -13.89 3.40
C VAL A 111 10.63 -13.76 2.31
N PHE A 112 9.45 -14.36 2.51
CA PHE A 112 8.34 -14.27 1.57
C PHE A 112 7.90 -12.83 1.34
N ALA A 113 7.70 -12.06 2.42
CA ALA A 113 7.36 -10.66 2.31
C ALA A 113 8.47 -9.84 1.65
N ASP A 114 9.74 -10.11 1.98
CA ASP A 114 10.87 -9.43 1.38
C ASP A 114 11.00 -9.70 -0.13
N GLU A 115 10.72 -10.92 -0.61
CA GLU A 115 10.70 -11.23 -2.04
C GLU A 115 9.59 -10.48 -2.79
N ILE A 116 8.37 -10.42 -2.23
CA ILE A 116 7.28 -9.61 -2.80
C ILE A 116 7.69 -8.15 -2.91
N LEU A 117 8.34 -7.61 -1.88
CA LEU A 117 8.81 -6.23 -1.87
C LEU A 117 9.97 -5.97 -2.82
N LYS A 118 10.78 -6.98 -3.18
CA LYS A 118 11.82 -6.86 -4.22
C LYS A 118 11.24 -6.73 -5.63
N LEU A 119 10.09 -7.34 -5.87
CA LEU A 119 9.40 -7.27 -7.16
C LEU A 119 8.79 -5.89 -7.44
N VAL A 120 8.72 -5.02 -6.43
CA VAL A 120 8.25 -3.64 -6.56
C VAL A 120 9.39 -2.69 -6.20
N ASP A 121 9.66 -1.71 -7.07
CA ASP A 121 10.78 -0.77 -6.89
C ASP A 121 10.48 0.28 -5.80
N PHE A 122 10.39 -0.16 -4.55
CA PHE A 122 10.22 0.70 -3.39
C PHE A 122 11.58 1.19 -2.88
N PRO A 123 11.66 2.47 -2.48
CA PRO A 123 12.87 2.98 -1.85
C PRO A 123 13.14 2.22 -0.54
N LYS A 124 14.39 1.81 -0.39
CA LYS A 124 14.91 1.27 0.86
C LYS A 124 15.43 2.41 1.72
N ASP A 125 15.31 2.25 3.03
CA ASP A 125 15.98 3.11 3.98
C ASP A 125 17.49 2.87 3.97
N LYS A 126 18.22 3.70 4.72
CA LYS A 126 19.68 3.60 4.89
C LYS A 126 20.17 2.26 5.45
N ASN A 127 19.28 1.44 6.01
CA ASN A 127 19.58 0.12 6.56
C ASN A 127 19.17 -1.01 5.59
N GLY A 128 18.74 -0.67 4.37
CA GLY A 128 18.32 -1.64 3.36
C GLY A 128 16.90 -2.19 3.57
N LYS A 129 16.14 -1.68 4.54
CA LYS A 129 14.76 -2.10 4.79
C LYS A 129 13.81 -1.28 3.92
N TYR A 130 12.79 -1.91 3.37
CA TYR A 130 11.75 -1.20 2.63
C TYR A 130 11.07 -0.18 3.55
N ASP A 131 11.06 1.11 3.17
CA ASP A 131 10.35 2.15 3.93
C ASP A 131 8.84 2.07 3.70
N LYS A 132 8.44 1.54 2.55
CA LYS A 132 7.06 1.43 2.09
C LYS A 132 6.72 0.02 1.65
N PRO A 133 5.44 -0.37 1.69
CA PRO A 133 4.29 0.38 2.22
C PRO A 133 4.26 0.48 3.76
N TYR A 134 3.32 1.28 4.30
CA TYR A 134 2.99 1.31 5.73
C TYR A 134 2.22 0.06 6.15
N ILE A 135 1.21 -0.30 5.36
CA ILE A 135 0.43 -1.54 5.50
C ILE A 135 0.22 -2.12 4.11
N PHE A 136 0.45 -3.42 3.98
CA PHE A 136 -0.02 -4.19 2.84
C PHE A 136 -0.44 -5.58 3.30
N MET A 137 -1.67 -5.95 3.00
CA MET A 137 -2.23 -7.26 3.32
C MET A 137 -3.10 -7.75 2.18
N VAL A 138 -3.17 -9.06 2.03
CA VAL A 138 -4.02 -9.74 1.05
C VAL A 138 -4.88 -10.77 1.76
N ALA A 139 -5.96 -11.23 1.11
CA ALA A 139 -6.69 -12.40 1.56
C ALA A 139 -6.87 -13.40 0.42
N ALA A 140 -6.64 -14.67 0.73
CA ALA A 140 -6.84 -15.80 -0.15
C ALA A 140 -7.85 -16.77 0.46
N GLY A 141 -8.21 -17.83 -0.25
CA GLY A 141 -9.06 -18.87 0.31
C GLY A 141 -8.45 -19.53 1.54
N SER A 142 -9.27 -19.74 2.57
CA SER A 142 -8.82 -20.31 3.83
C SER A 142 -8.47 -21.80 3.69
N ASN A 143 -7.28 -22.18 4.19
CA ASN A 143 -6.87 -23.57 4.32
C ASN A 143 -7.26 -24.18 5.68
N ALA A 144 -8.17 -23.57 6.45
CA ALA A 144 -8.65 -24.14 7.72
C ALA A 144 -9.15 -25.59 7.56
N THR A 145 -9.04 -26.39 8.62
CA THR A 145 -9.83 -27.62 8.74
C THR A 145 -11.32 -27.28 8.68
N GLY A 146 -12.07 -27.97 7.82
CA GLY A 146 -13.52 -27.78 7.70
C GLY A 146 -13.96 -26.67 6.73
N THR A 147 -13.03 -25.95 6.08
CA THR A 147 -13.39 -25.08 4.96
C THR A 147 -13.69 -25.91 3.71
N ARG A 148 -14.66 -25.47 2.90
CA ARG A 148 -14.99 -26.08 1.59
C ARG A 148 -14.33 -25.27 0.47
N MET A 149 -13.01 -25.14 0.50
CA MET A 149 -12.23 -24.40 -0.50
C MET A 149 -11.50 -25.35 -1.45
N SER A 150 -11.57 -25.08 -2.76
CA SER A 150 -10.74 -25.79 -3.74
C SER A 150 -9.26 -25.45 -3.55
N GLN A 151 -8.35 -26.30 -4.03
CA GLN A 151 -6.91 -26.00 -3.94
C GLN A 151 -6.56 -24.71 -4.69
N TYR A 152 -7.15 -24.51 -5.87
CA TYR A 152 -7.02 -23.26 -6.61
C TYR A 152 -7.45 -22.02 -5.80
N ASP A 153 -8.58 -22.10 -5.10
CA ASP A 153 -9.10 -20.97 -4.32
C ASP A 153 -8.20 -20.62 -3.14
N LYS A 154 -7.50 -21.60 -2.54
CA LYS A 154 -6.56 -21.36 -1.44
C LYS A 154 -5.35 -20.52 -1.87
N PHE A 155 -5.01 -20.54 -3.15
CA PHE A 155 -3.90 -19.77 -3.72
C PHE A 155 -4.34 -18.58 -4.58
N THR A 156 -5.64 -18.29 -4.62
CA THR A 156 -6.19 -17.15 -5.36
C THR A 156 -6.43 -15.99 -4.41
N LEU A 157 -5.91 -14.80 -4.75
CA LEU A 157 -6.11 -13.58 -4.00
C LEU A 157 -7.46 -12.95 -4.35
N TYR A 158 -8.26 -12.71 -3.32
CA TYR A 158 -9.63 -12.21 -3.43
C TYR A 158 -9.80 -10.81 -2.86
N TYR A 159 -8.88 -10.40 -2.00
CA TYR A 159 -8.86 -9.10 -1.36
C TYR A 159 -7.44 -8.60 -1.22
N ALA A 160 -7.26 -7.28 -1.28
CA ALA A 160 -6.04 -6.62 -0.83
C ALA A 160 -6.37 -5.29 -0.15
N MET A 161 -5.49 -4.88 0.77
CA MET A 161 -5.47 -3.53 1.33
C MET A 161 -4.04 -2.99 1.25
N TYR A 162 -3.91 -1.74 0.82
CA TYR A 162 -2.64 -1.04 0.67
C TYR A 162 -2.71 0.37 1.25
N MET A 163 -1.68 0.75 1.99
CA MET A 163 -1.42 2.13 2.41
C MET A 163 0.06 2.45 2.24
N GLU A 164 0.39 3.45 1.42
CA GLU A 164 1.79 3.84 1.21
C GLU A 164 2.41 4.39 2.51
N THR A 165 1.69 5.27 3.21
CA THR A 165 2.13 5.92 4.46
C THR A 165 1.02 5.85 5.52
N LYS A 166 1.35 6.19 6.78
CA LYS A 166 0.37 6.25 7.88
C LYS A 166 -0.84 7.14 7.58
N ASN A 167 -0.65 8.21 6.81
CA ASN A 167 -1.68 9.19 6.49
C ASN A 167 -2.22 9.05 5.06
N SER A 168 -1.75 8.07 4.29
CA SER A 168 -2.27 7.81 2.95
C SER A 168 -3.68 7.25 3.04
N LYS A 169 -4.57 7.67 2.14
CA LYS A 169 -5.89 7.03 2.00
C LYS A 169 -5.69 5.56 1.62
N PRO A 170 -6.36 4.60 2.29
CA PRO A 170 -6.23 3.20 1.95
C PRO A 170 -6.84 2.90 0.58
N TRP A 171 -6.16 2.00 -0.14
CA TRP A 171 -6.68 1.34 -1.32
C TRP A 171 -7.09 -0.08 -0.97
N TYR A 172 -8.23 -0.51 -1.48
CA TYR A 172 -8.76 -1.85 -1.32
C TYR A 172 -8.98 -2.46 -2.69
N TYR A 173 -8.63 -3.74 -2.82
CA TYR A 173 -9.06 -4.56 -3.93
C TYR A 173 -10.14 -5.52 -3.44
N TYR A 174 -11.26 -5.58 -4.13
CA TYR A 174 -12.30 -6.56 -3.89
C TYR A 174 -13.15 -6.71 -5.15
N ASN A 175 -13.56 -7.94 -5.46
CA ASN A 175 -14.45 -8.24 -6.59
C ASN A 175 -13.95 -7.73 -7.95
N GLY A 176 -12.64 -7.82 -8.20
CA GLY A 176 -12.04 -7.38 -9.48
C GLY A 176 -11.74 -5.89 -9.57
N GLU A 177 -12.16 -5.09 -8.58
CA GLU A 177 -12.05 -3.63 -8.64
C GLU A 177 -11.21 -3.07 -7.50
N TRP A 178 -10.49 -1.98 -7.80
CA TRP A 178 -9.78 -1.19 -6.81
C TRP A 178 -10.63 0.01 -6.39
N THR A 179 -10.76 0.20 -5.08
CA THR A 179 -11.56 1.28 -4.49
C THR A 179 -10.84 1.88 -3.29
N THR A 180 -11.19 3.11 -2.96
CA THR A 180 -10.74 3.76 -1.71
C THR A 180 -11.82 3.76 -0.64
N VAL A 181 -12.96 3.13 -0.93
CA VAL A 181 -14.04 2.90 0.02
C VAL A 181 -13.85 1.51 0.58
N ASN A 182 -13.78 1.39 1.90
CA ASN A 182 -13.61 0.10 2.54
C ASN A 182 -14.78 -0.84 2.16
N PRO A 183 -14.51 -1.95 1.46
CA PRO A 183 -15.55 -2.88 1.07
C PRO A 183 -16.17 -3.62 2.28
N THR A 184 -15.51 -3.64 3.44
CA THR A 184 -16.11 -4.23 4.66
C THR A 184 -17.19 -3.35 5.31
N ASN A 185 -17.20 -2.03 5.02
CA ASN A 185 -18.17 -1.08 5.58
C ASN A 185 -19.51 -1.06 4.79
N LYS A 186 -19.50 -1.43 3.50
CA LYS A 186 -20.70 -1.46 2.64
C LYS A 186 -21.60 -2.69 2.79
N GLN A 187 -21.66 -3.29 3.99
CA GLN A 187 -22.22 -4.62 4.31
C GLN A 187 -21.18 -5.74 4.24
N MET A 188 -20.33 -5.77 5.28
CA MET A 188 -19.73 -6.95 5.90
C MET A 188 -19.29 -8.03 4.91
N LEU A 189 -18.06 -7.91 4.41
CA LEU A 189 -17.33 -8.99 3.75
C LEU A 189 -17.15 -10.24 4.64
N PHE A 190 -17.66 -10.23 5.88
CA PHE A 190 -17.41 -11.21 6.90
C PHE A 190 -18.64 -11.44 7.77
N ASP A 191 -19.03 -12.69 7.97
CA ASP A 191 -20.13 -13.07 8.86
C ASP A 191 -19.84 -12.55 10.29
N LYS A 192 -20.86 -12.07 11.00
CA LYS A 192 -20.72 -11.62 12.39
C LYS A 192 -20.30 -12.75 13.34
N THR A 193 -20.57 -13.99 12.95
CA THR A 193 -20.24 -15.22 13.69
C THR A 193 -18.98 -15.90 13.17
N ASP A 194 -18.66 -15.70 11.89
CA ASP A 194 -17.45 -16.20 11.22
C ASP A 194 -16.80 -15.05 10.44
N LEU A 195 -15.98 -14.27 11.16
CA LEU A 195 -15.37 -13.00 10.71
C LEU A 195 -14.44 -13.14 9.50
N ASN A 196 -14.34 -14.33 8.92
CA ASN A 196 -13.55 -14.64 7.75
C ASN A 196 -14.38 -15.20 6.59
N ARG A 197 -15.72 -15.27 6.69
CA ARG A 197 -16.62 -15.73 5.62
C ARG A 197 -17.35 -14.62 4.86
N VAL A 198 -17.21 -14.60 3.54
CA VAL A 198 -17.86 -13.61 2.67
C VAL A 198 -19.38 -13.72 2.72
N LYS A 199 -20.03 -12.63 3.11
CA LYS A 199 -21.50 -12.56 3.27
C LYS A 199 -22.24 -12.37 1.96
N ASP A 200 -21.71 -11.56 1.05
CA ASP A 200 -22.37 -11.20 -0.20
C ASP A 200 -21.39 -10.89 -1.35
N GLY A 201 -21.90 -10.91 -2.58
CA GLY A 201 -21.14 -10.76 -3.82
C GLY A 201 -20.63 -12.10 -4.39
N PRO A 202 -19.80 -12.06 -5.45
CA PRO A 202 -19.38 -13.26 -6.18
C PRO A 202 -18.57 -14.29 -5.38
N LEU A 203 -18.05 -13.88 -4.22
CA LEU A 203 -17.30 -14.74 -3.30
C LEU A 203 -18.14 -15.22 -2.11
N LYS A 204 -19.45 -14.97 -2.12
CA LYS A 204 -20.37 -15.34 -1.03
C LYS A 204 -20.20 -16.79 -0.59
N GLY A 205 -20.09 -16.99 0.71
CA GLY A 205 -19.90 -18.28 1.35
C GLY A 205 -18.46 -18.77 1.36
N LYS A 206 -17.54 -18.16 0.60
CA LYS A 206 -16.12 -18.48 0.67
C LYS A 206 -15.53 -17.93 1.98
N GLN A 207 -14.71 -18.75 2.62
CA GLN A 207 -13.95 -18.34 3.79
C GLN A 207 -12.56 -17.90 3.34
N LEU A 208 -12.16 -16.68 3.71
CA LEU A 208 -10.88 -16.08 3.40
C LEU A 208 -9.95 -16.15 4.61
N GLN A 209 -8.65 -16.11 4.35
CA GLN A 209 -7.62 -15.99 5.36
C GLN A 209 -6.71 -14.84 4.98
N TYR A 210 -6.41 -13.97 5.94
CA TYR A 210 -5.56 -12.82 5.69
C TYR A 210 -4.08 -13.15 5.85
N TYR A 211 -3.28 -12.54 4.97
CA TYR A 211 -1.84 -12.60 4.97
C TYR A 211 -1.31 -11.17 4.97
N VAL A 212 -0.79 -10.73 6.11
CA VAL A 212 -0.24 -9.40 6.30
C VAL A 212 1.22 -9.43 5.87
N ILE A 213 1.48 -8.91 4.66
CA ILE A 213 2.82 -8.87 4.06
C ILE A 213 3.65 -7.76 4.68
N VAL A 214 3.03 -6.61 4.99
CA VAL A 214 3.70 -5.48 5.63
C VAL A 214 2.83 -4.92 6.74
N ASN A 215 3.42 -4.85 7.94
CA ASN A 215 2.83 -4.32 9.17
C ASN A 215 3.85 -3.37 9.83
N LYS A 216 4.07 -2.17 9.25
CA LYS A 216 5.07 -1.23 9.81
C LYS A 216 4.85 -0.85 11.28
N PRO A 217 3.61 -0.71 11.77
CA PRO A 217 3.38 -0.43 13.19
C PRO A 217 3.73 -1.58 14.12
N ASN A 218 3.93 -2.79 13.58
CA ASN A 218 4.08 -4.04 14.33
C ASN A 218 2.88 -4.27 15.28
N TRP A 219 1.67 -3.96 14.82
CA TRP A 219 0.47 -4.24 15.62
C TRP A 219 0.23 -5.75 15.67
N SER A 220 0.02 -6.30 16.87
CA SER A 220 -0.20 -7.73 17.03
C SER A 220 -1.57 -8.16 16.48
N LEU A 221 -1.56 -9.19 15.64
CA LEU A 221 -2.76 -9.89 15.20
C LEU A 221 -3.38 -10.72 16.35
N MET A 222 -2.54 -11.30 17.21
CA MET A 222 -2.98 -12.20 18.30
C MET A 222 -3.81 -11.47 19.37
N SER A 223 -3.49 -10.22 19.68
CA SER A 223 -4.25 -9.41 20.64
C SER A 223 -5.46 -8.71 20.01
N GLY A 224 -5.71 -8.90 18.71
CA GLY A 224 -6.72 -8.16 17.95
C GLY A 224 -6.39 -6.66 17.76
N THR A 225 -5.25 -6.18 18.27
CA THR A 225 -4.84 -4.77 18.18
C THR A 225 -4.73 -4.34 16.73
N PHE A 226 -4.14 -5.17 15.87
CA PHE A 226 -4.06 -4.90 14.43
C PHE A 226 -5.44 -4.63 13.83
N TRP A 227 -6.38 -5.56 14.04
CA TRP A 227 -7.73 -5.47 13.48
C TRP A 227 -8.53 -4.28 14.01
N ASN A 228 -8.35 -3.93 15.28
CA ASN A 228 -8.95 -2.72 15.86
C ASN A 228 -8.44 -1.44 15.20
N GLU A 229 -7.14 -1.34 14.92
CA GLU A 229 -6.55 -0.18 14.25
C GLU A 229 -6.92 -0.13 12.77
N ILE A 230 -6.95 -1.27 12.06
CA ILE A 230 -7.45 -1.35 10.69
C ILE A 230 -8.89 -0.84 10.60
N LYS A 231 -9.75 -1.22 11.56
CA LYS A 231 -11.13 -0.75 11.61
C LYS A 231 -11.21 0.77 11.71
N LYS A 232 -10.42 1.39 12.61
CA LYS A 232 -10.37 2.85 12.79
C LYS A 232 -9.89 3.59 11.53
N ILE A 233 -8.98 3.00 10.75
CA ILE A 233 -8.50 3.56 9.48
C ILE A 233 -9.62 3.57 8.41
N SER A 234 -10.58 2.67 8.57
CA SER A 234 -11.54 2.32 7.54
C SER A 234 -12.95 2.90 7.76
N ASP A 235 -13.18 3.45 8.95
CA ASP A 235 -14.37 4.22 9.37
C ASP A 235 -14.17 5.71 9.01
#